data_AF-A0A534NDE1-F1
#
_entry.id   AF-A0A534NDE1-F1
#
_cell.length_a   1.000
_cell.length_b   1.000
_cell.length_c   1.000
_cell.angle_alpha   90.00
_cell.angle_beta   90.00
_cell.angle_gamma   90.00
#
_symmetry.space_group_name_H-M   'P 1'
#
loop_
_entity.id
_entity.type
_entity.pdbx_description
1 polymer ?
#
loop_
_entity_poly.entity_id
_entity_poly.type
_entity_poly.pdbx_seq_one_letter_code
_entity_poly.pdbx_strand_id
1 'polypeptide(L)'
;MFDLAALPVWLSGRRWFGSKGAKITSAEVVDEARLGGSNVATIEVRYAADRLPERYLLPLRSDDTPLEDGSDDAAWLAIFDVIRGRREVPTRAGKLRGERFDGADSPLATLPPRPTVRRLSAEQSNTSLVFGEAVILKLIRKLDEGRNPELEIGAMLARRGFRSTPTLLGALSLEGRFEATVGVAHRFVRVESDGWSYVLESFVKEPTPSPQLLAEIRELGARIGELHAALAAPDDPAFAPEPIRREDLQRWSAGLLAELERTIRVAASAVPGLKERRDALRGRIERLATAKPSGVRIRQHGDLHLGQVLRAGGQWLIFDFEGEPARPLAERREKHCPYKDVAGMLRSFSYAAAAAQKRGAPAGNRSGPAREAFLQGYDSRASGLLPTEEATAKLLLASLELEKLLYELRYEVGHRPDWVAIPAGDLLRDEVES
;
A
#
# COMPACT_ATOMS: atom_id res chain seq x y z
N MET A 1 0.51 -14.64 33.31
CA MET A 1 -0.30 -13.45 32.93
C MET A 1 0.68 -12.45 32.33
N PHE A 2 0.38 -11.77 31.21
CA PHE A 2 1.40 -10.91 30.58
C PHE A 2 1.81 -9.74 31.48
N ASP A 3 3.10 -9.39 31.48
CA ASP A 3 3.57 -8.14 32.09
C ASP A 3 3.20 -6.94 31.21
N LEU A 4 1.94 -6.49 31.32
CA LEU A 4 1.45 -5.33 30.57
C LEU A 4 2.17 -4.03 30.92
N ALA A 5 2.88 -3.96 32.06
CA ALA A 5 3.66 -2.78 32.44
C ALA A 5 4.93 -2.64 31.57
N ALA A 6 5.51 -3.75 31.09
CA ALA A 6 6.64 -3.73 30.17
C ALA A 6 6.24 -3.47 28.70
N LEU A 7 4.95 -3.58 28.38
CA LEU A 7 4.44 -3.50 27.00
C LEU A 7 4.74 -2.18 26.28
N PRO A 8 4.65 -0.98 26.90
CA PRO A 8 4.98 0.28 26.23
C PRO A 8 6.42 0.34 25.71
N VAL A 9 7.37 -0.13 26.54
CA VAL A 9 8.80 -0.18 26.18
C VAL A 9 9.01 -1.21 25.08
N TRP A 10 8.39 -2.39 25.23
CA TRP A 10 8.49 -3.47 24.26
C TRP A 10 7.95 -3.08 22.88
N LEU A 11 6.77 -2.45 22.81
CA LEU A 11 6.14 -1.98 21.58
C LEU A 11 7.00 -0.93 20.87
N SER A 12 7.56 0.02 21.63
CA SER A 12 8.40 1.09 21.08
C SER A 12 9.66 0.58 20.38
N GLY A 13 10.16 -0.60 20.76
CA GLY A 13 11.28 -1.28 20.09
C GLY A 13 10.91 -2.02 18.80
N ARG A 14 9.62 -2.14 18.46
CA ARG A 14 9.17 -2.90 17.28
C ARG A 14 9.14 -2.03 16.04
N ARG A 15 9.61 -2.58 14.93
CA ARG A 15 9.66 -1.87 13.63
C ARG A 15 8.26 -1.52 13.12
N TRP A 16 7.31 -2.42 13.29
CA TRP A 16 5.91 -2.29 12.87
C TRP A 16 5.05 -1.38 13.77
N PHE A 17 5.57 -0.91 14.90
CA PHE A 17 4.84 0.01 15.76
C PHE A 17 4.81 1.40 15.11
N GLY A 18 3.64 1.82 14.63
CA GLY A 18 3.45 3.04 13.86
C GLY A 18 3.49 4.34 14.68
N SER A 19 3.56 4.23 16.00
CA SER A 19 3.38 5.35 16.95
C SER A 19 4.68 5.69 17.69
N LYS A 20 5.82 5.57 17.01
CA LYS A 20 7.12 5.86 17.61
C LYS A 20 7.16 7.28 18.17
N GLY A 21 7.60 7.41 19.42
CA GLY A 21 7.66 8.69 20.14
C GLY A 21 6.34 9.14 20.76
N ALA A 22 5.21 8.46 20.51
CA ALA A 22 3.96 8.75 21.21
C ALA A 22 4.00 8.22 22.65
N LYS A 23 3.53 9.03 23.60
CA LYS A 23 3.45 8.63 25.01
C LYS A 23 2.24 7.73 25.23
N ILE A 24 2.49 6.45 25.49
CA ILE A 24 1.46 5.47 25.85
C ILE A 24 0.97 5.75 27.28
N THR A 25 -0.35 5.82 27.47
CA THR A 25 -1.00 6.03 28.78
C THR A 25 -1.48 4.73 29.41
N SER A 26 -2.01 3.81 28.60
CA SER A 26 -2.35 2.45 29.03
C SER A 26 -2.28 1.47 27.87
N ALA A 27 -2.16 0.18 28.19
CA ALA A 27 -2.29 -0.89 27.22
C ALA A 27 -3.02 -2.08 27.86
N GLU A 28 -4.04 -2.59 27.18
CA GLU A 28 -4.97 -3.58 27.74
C GLU A 28 -5.24 -4.71 26.74
N VAL A 29 -5.26 -5.95 27.23
CA VAL A 29 -5.71 -7.09 26.42
C VAL A 29 -7.22 -7.00 26.26
N VAL A 30 -7.68 -6.67 25.06
CA VAL A 30 -9.11 -6.57 24.73
C VAL A 30 -9.68 -7.90 24.27
N ASP A 31 -8.87 -8.74 23.62
CA ASP A 31 -9.23 -10.10 23.27
C ASP A 31 -8.01 -11.04 23.24
N GLU A 32 -8.23 -12.34 23.33
CA GLU A 32 -7.17 -13.35 23.39
C GLU A 32 -7.69 -14.72 22.95
N ALA A 33 -6.92 -15.43 22.12
CA ALA A 33 -7.13 -16.83 21.78
C ALA A 33 -5.88 -17.67 22.05
N ARG A 34 -6.06 -18.93 22.50
CA ARG A 34 -4.95 -19.88 22.63
C ARG A 34 -4.76 -20.66 21.34
N LEU A 35 -3.59 -20.56 20.73
CA LEU A 35 -3.23 -21.23 19.48
C LEU A 35 -1.79 -21.75 19.54
N GLY A 36 -1.61 -23.06 19.33
CA GLY A 36 -0.27 -23.64 19.17
C GLY A 36 0.65 -23.50 20.39
N GLY A 37 0.09 -23.38 21.60
CA GLY A 37 0.86 -23.14 22.82
C GLY A 37 1.18 -21.66 23.09
N SER A 38 0.79 -20.77 22.19
CA SER A 38 0.91 -19.32 22.31
C SER A 38 -0.46 -18.67 22.49
N ASN A 39 -0.46 -17.46 23.04
CA ASN A 39 -1.63 -16.62 23.14
C ASN A 39 -1.61 -15.59 22.00
N VAL A 40 -2.57 -15.65 21.10
CA VAL A 40 -2.79 -14.61 20.09
C VAL A 40 -3.66 -13.54 20.74
N ALA A 41 -3.02 -12.50 21.26
CA ALA A 41 -3.66 -11.42 21.99
C ALA A 41 -3.91 -10.21 21.10
N THR A 42 -5.06 -9.58 21.29
CA THR A 42 -5.35 -8.25 20.76
C THR A 42 -5.18 -7.25 21.89
N ILE A 43 -4.27 -6.30 21.71
CA ILE A 43 -3.96 -5.27 22.70
C ILE A 43 -4.39 -3.91 22.18
N GLU A 44 -5.23 -3.22 22.95
CA GLU A 44 -5.55 -1.81 22.70
C GLU A 44 -4.55 -0.92 23.45
N VAL A 45 -3.90 -0.02 22.72
CA VAL A 45 -2.92 0.93 23.22
C VAL A 45 -3.55 2.31 23.19
N ARG A 46 -3.60 2.96 24.35
CA ARG A 46 -4.07 4.34 24.50
C ARG A 46 -2.89 5.29 24.65
N TYR A 47 -3.06 6.51 24.16
CA TYR A 47 -2.03 7.54 24.15
C TYR A 47 -2.46 8.76 24.95
N ALA A 48 -1.49 9.59 25.35
CA ALA A 48 -1.78 10.91 25.91
C ALA A 48 -2.31 11.83 24.80
N ALA A 49 -3.43 12.52 25.06
CA ALA A 49 -4.15 13.56 24.29
C ALA A 49 -4.04 13.58 22.74
N ASP A 50 -5.18 13.80 22.07
CA ASP A 50 -5.31 14.01 20.61
C ASP A 50 -4.94 12.83 19.69
N ARG A 51 -4.79 11.62 20.24
CA ARG A 51 -4.59 10.40 19.45
C ARG A 51 -5.61 9.33 19.81
N LEU A 52 -6.24 8.78 18.78
CA LEU A 52 -7.17 7.65 18.93
C LEU A 52 -6.43 6.40 19.41
N PRO A 53 -7.09 5.53 20.20
CA PRO A 53 -6.54 4.23 20.55
C PRO A 53 -6.20 3.41 19.31
N GLU A 54 -5.14 2.62 19.39
CA GLU A 54 -4.73 1.71 18.32
C GLU A 54 -4.76 0.27 18.83
N ARG A 55 -5.09 -0.69 17.97
CA ARG A 55 -5.17 -2.10 18.33
C ARG A 55 -4.08 -2.88 17.62
N TYR A 56 -3.43 -3.78 18.35
CA TYR A 56 -2.33 -4.58 17.84
C TYR A 56 -2.56 -6.07 18.10
N LEU A 57 -2.27 -6.90 17.08
CA LEU A 57 -2.29 -8.35 17.18
C LEU A 57 -0.90 -8.90 17.52
N LEU A 58 -0.77 -9.52 18.69
CA LEU A 58 0.48 -10.04 19.21
C LEU A 58 0.32 -11.53 19.58
N PRO A 59 0.97 -12.44 18.85
CA PRO A 59 1.31 -13.74 19.39
C PRO A 59 2.31 -13.54 20.53
N LEU A 60 1.95 -13.98 21.73
CA LEU A 60 2.73 -13.86 22.96
C LEU A 60 2.86 -15.23 23.63
N ARG A 61 4.03 -15.51 24.21
CA ARG A 61 4.21 -16.71 25.04
C ARG A 61 3.54 -16.52 26.40
N SER A 62 3.02 -17.60 26.97
CA SER A 62 2.27 -17.59 28.22
C SER A 62 3.09 -18.07 29.43
N ASP A 63 4.40 -17.91 29.40
CA ASP A 63 5.33 -18.15 30.50
C ASP A 63 5.52 -16.85 31.31
N ASP A 64 5.68 -16.92 32.64
CA ASP A 64 5.86 -15.77 33.55
C ASP A 64 7.24 -15.06 33.38
N THR A 65 7.72 -15.04 32.14
CA THR A 65 8.93 -14.41 31.63
C THR A 65 8.61 -13.03 31.04
N PRO A 66 9.61 -12.16 30.80
CA PRO A 66 9.39 -10.88 30.12
C PRO A 66 8.60 -11.06 28.81
N LEU A 67 7.83 -10.05 28.40
CA LEU A 67 7.05 -10.05 27.15
C LEU A 67 7.93 -10.49 25.97
N GLU A 68 7.68 -11.69 25.45
CA GLU A 68 8.36 -12.25 24.29
C GLU A 68 7.38 -12.43 23.13
N ASP A 69 7.86 -12.18 21.91
CA ASP A 69 7.09 -12.44 20.70
C ASP A 69 6.93 -13.97 20.56
N GLY A 70 5.71 -14.46 20.78
CA GLY A 70 5.35 -15.87 20.71
C GLY A 70 5.08 -16.37 19.29
N SER A 71 5.51 -15.62 18.26
CA SER A 71 5.39 -15.97 16.86
C SER A 71 6.42 -17.03 16.41
N ASP A 72 6.54 -18.10 17.20
CA ASP A 72 7.31 -19.29 16.87
C ASP A 72 6.60 -20.14 15.80
N ASP A 73 7.31 -21.12 15.23
CA ASP A 73 6.80 -21.93 14.13
C ASP A 73 5.51 -22.69 14.53
N ALA A 74 5.37 -23.06 15.81
CA ALA A 74 4.19 -23.77 16.31
C ALA A 74 2.94 -22.87 16.33
N ALA A 75 3.08 -21.62 16.79
CA ALA A 75 2.00 -20.64 16.74
C ALA A 75 1.56 -20.35 15.30
N TRP A 76 2.53 -20.16 14.40
CA TRP A 76 2.27 -19.92 12.98
C TRP A 76 1.59 -21.11 12.29
N LEU A 77 2.02 -22.34 12.58
CA LEU A 77 1.36 -23.55 12.08
C LEU A 77 -0.07 -23.66 12.61
N ALA A 78 -0.32 -23.33 13.88
CA ALA A 78 -1.67 -23.34 14.43
C ALA A 78 -2.59 -22.31 13.76
N ILE A 79 -2.10 -21.07 13.54
CA ILE A 79 -2.82 -20.02 12.80
C ILE A 79 -3.11 -20.49 11.37
N PHE A 80 -2.09 -21.03 10.68
CA PHE A 80 -2.23 -21.59 9.34
C PHE A 80 -3.30 -22.69 9.29
N ASP A 81 -3.36 -23.56 10.31
CA ASP A 81 -4.34 -24.64 10.42
C ASP A 81 -5.77 -24.16 10.61
N VAL A 82 -5.96 -23.04 11.31
CA VAL A 82 -7.29 -22.42 11.44
C VAL A 82 -7.80 -22.00 10.06
N ILE A 83 -6.96 -21.33 9.27
CA ILE A 83 -7.28 -20.92 7.90
C ILE A 83 -7.51 -22.14 7.01
N ARG A 84 -6.53 -23.05 6.94
CA ARG A 84 -6.56 -24.27 6.11
C ARG A 84 -7.79 -25.13 6.37
N GLY A 85 -8.15 -25.28 7.65
CA GLY A 85 -9.27 -26.10 8.09
C GLY A 85 -10.62 -25.38 8.11
N ARG A 86 -10.70 -24.10 7.73
CA ARG A 86 -11.90 -23.25 7.88
C ARG A 86 -12.48 -23.30 9.29
N ARG A 87 -11.61 -23.32 10.29
CA ARG A 87 -12.00 -23.53 11.69
C ARG A 87 -12.41 -22.22 12.34
N GLU A 88 -13.22 -22.36 13.38
CA GLU A 88 -13.49 -21.28 14.33
C GLU A 88 -12.82 -21.63 15.66
N VAL A 89 -12.08 -20.68 16.21
CA VAL A 89 -11.39 -20.83 17.50
C VAL A 89 -11.95 -19.78 18.46
N PRO A 90 -12.52 -20.18 19.60
CA PRO A 90 -13.03 -19.23 20.60
C PRO A 90 -11.92 -18.29 21.07
N THR A 91 -12.25 -17.02 21.18
CA THR A 91 -11.44 -16.03 21.90
C THR A 91 -12.14 -15.67 23.21
N ARG A 92 -11.50 -14.89 24.07
CA ARG A 92 -12.10 -14.39 25.32
C ARG A 92 -13.36 -13.56 25.07
N ALA A 93 -13.44 -12.85 23.94
CA ALA A 93 -14.50 -11.91 23.63
C ALA A 93 -15.22 -12.19 22.29
N GLY A 94 -15.07 -13.39 21.72
CA GLY A 94 -15.57 -13.74 20.40
C GLY A 94 -14.93 -15.00 19.82
N LYS A 95 -14.47 -14.93 18.58
CA LYS A 95 -13.78 -16.02 17.87
C LYS A 95 -12.81 -15.51 16.80
N LEU A 96 -11.80 -16.33 16.52
CA LEU A 96 -11.03 -16.27 15.29
C LEU A 96 -11.66 -17.21 14.26
N ARG A 97 -11.92 -16.73 13.06
CA ARG A 97 -12.52 -17.50 11.97
C ARG A 97 -11.59 -17.59 10.77
N GLY A 98 -11.24 -18.81 10.40
CA GLY A 98 -10.47 -19.10 9.20
C GLY A 98 -11.36 -19.23 7.96
N GLU A 99 -10.96 -18.60 6.87
CA GLU A 99 -11.65 -18.64 5.58
C GLU A 99 -10.71 -19.07 4.46
N ARG A 100 -11.30 -19.66 3.41
CA ARG A 100 -10.60 -20.14 2.23
C ARG A 100 -11.27 -19.60 0.97
N PHE A 101 -10.44 -19.11 0.06
CA PHE A 101 -10.83 -18.54 -1.23
C PHE A 101 -10.34 -19.40 -2.42
N ASP A 102 -9.73 -20.54 -2.10
CA ASP A 102 -9.07 -21.46 -3.01
C ASP A 102 -9.87 -22.76 -3.25
N GLY A 103 -9.48 -23.51 -4.29
CA GLY A 103 -10.02 -24.83 -4.62
C GLY A 103 -9.31 -26.00 -3.91
N ALA A 104 -9.77 -27.23 -4.18
CA ALA A 104 -9.21 -28.44 -3.58
C ALA A 104 -7.73 -28.70 -3.94
N ASP A 105 -7.31 -28.29 -5.14
CA ASP A 105 -5.94 -28.51 -5.65
C ASP A 105 -4.96 -27.39 -5.27
N SER A 106 -5.39 -26.42 -4.46
CA SER A 106 -4.53 -25.30 -4.08
C SER A 106 -3.42 -25.74 -3.12
N PRO A 107 -2.28 -25.01 -3.09
CA PRO A 107 -1.21 -25.30 -2.14
C PRO A 107 -1.67 -25.16 -0.67
N LEU A 108 -2.60 -24.25 -0.35
CA LEU A 108 -3.12 -24.14 1.01
C LEU A 108 -3.86 -25.42 1.46
N ALA A 109 -4.49 -26.12 0.51
CA ALA A 109 -5.21 -27.36 0.76
C ALA A 109 -4.29 -28.59 0.81
N THR A 110 -3.28 -28.62 -0.07
CA THR A 110 -2.51 -29.82 -0.41
C THR A 110 -1.15 -29.91 0.28
N LEU A 111 -0.66 -28.81 0.87
CA LEU A 111 0.56 -28.85 1.69
C LEU A 111 0.45 -29.89 2.81
N PRO A 112 1.56 -30.57 3.16
CA PRO A 112 1.55 -31.59 4.21
C PRO A 112 1.09 -30.99 5.55
N PRO A 113 0.68 -31.82 6.53
CA PRO A 113 0.20 -31.33 7.83
C PRO A 113 1.19 -30.39 8.53
N ARG A 114 2.50 -30.65 8.39
CA ARG A 114 3.59 -29.82 8.91
C ARG A 114 4.52 -29.41 7.75
N PRO A 115 4.18 -28.35 7.00
CA PRO A 115 5.05 -27.85 5.94
C PRO A 115 6.31 -27.21 6.54
N THR A 116 7.36 -27.06 5.74
CA THR A 116 8.51 -26.24 6.12
C THR A 116 8.08 -24.79 6.31
N VAL A 117 8.68 -24.11 7.29
CA VAL A 117 8.35 -22.72 7.63
C VAL A 117 9.60 -21.87 7.45
N ARG A 118 9.49 -20.78 6.71
CA ARG A 118 10.58 -19.82 6.49
C ARG A 118 10.12 -18.41 6.77
N ARG A 119 10.83 -17.71 7.67
CA ARG A 119 10.63 -16.28 7.95
C ARG A 119 11.23 -15.43 6.84
N LEU A 120 10.53 -14.37 6.45
CA LEU A 120 11.08 -13.34 5.58
C LEU A 120 11.72 -12.23 6.43
N SER A 121 12.90 -11.77 6.03
CA SER A 121 13.71 -10.80 6.77
C SER A 121 13.38 -9.33 6.44
N ALA A 122 12.45 -9.05 5.52
CA ALA A 122 12.34 -7.77 4.81
C ALA A 122 11.05 -6.95 5.04
N GLU A 123 10.24 -7.23 6.06
CA GLU A 123 8.93 -6.55 6.21
C GLU A 123 8.93 -5.39 7.21
N GLN A 124 8.27 -4.29 6.84
CA GLN A 124 8.27 -3.04 7.62
C GLN A 124 7.03 -2.91 8.55
N SER A 125 5.84 -3.28 8.09
CA SER A 125 4.57 -3.06 8.80
C SER A 125 3.97 -4.33 9.42
N ASN A 126 4.30 -5.50 8.87
CA ASN A 126 3.67 -6.77 9.22
C ASN A 126 4.71 -7.88 9.43
N THR A 127 4.24 -9.08 9.76
CA THR A 127 5.10 -10.27 9.84
C THR A 127 4.54 -11.32 8.90
N SER A 128 5.37 -11.88 8.02
CA SER A 128 4.95 -12.97 7.15
C SER A 128 5.91 -14.15 7.14
N LEU A 129 5.33 -15.34 7.06
CA LEU A 129 6.04 -16.60 6.95
C LEU A 129 5.61 -17.33 5.68
N VAL A 130 6.57 -18.01 5.06
CA VAL A 130 6.36 -18.86 3.89
C VAL A 130 6.27 -20.31 4.36
N PHE A 131 5.23 -20.99 3.90
CA PHE A 131 4.92 -22.39 4.20
C PHE A 131 5.13 -23.23 2.93
N GLY A 132 6.04 -24.20 3.01
CA GLY A 132 6.31 -25.17 1.95
C GLY A 132 6.73 -24.55 0.61
N GLU A 133 7.29 -23.33 0.61
CA GLU A 133 7.59 -22.54 -0.60
C GLU A 133 6.38 -22.37 -1.55
N ALA A 134 5.15 -22.42 -1.01
CA ALA A 134 3.93 -22.42 -1.81
C ALA A 134 2.84 -21.47 -1.29
N VAL A 135 2.82 -21.18 0.02
CA VAL A 135 1.90 -20.22 0.64
C VAL A 135 2.69 -19.21 1.45
N ILE A 136 2.36 -17.93 1.34
CA ILE A 136 2.83 -16.89 2.24
C ILE A 136 1.65 -16.43 3.09
N LEU A 137 1.81 -16.42 4.41
CA LEU A 137 0.81 -15.92 5.36
C LEU A 137 1.36 -14.68 6.02
N LYS A 138 0.65 -13.57 5.85
CA LYS A 138 0.93 -12.27 6.46
C LYS A 138 -0.02 -12.05 7.63
N LEU A 139 0.51 -11.77 8.81
CA LEU A 139 -0.26 -11.31 9.96
C LEU A 139 -0.27 -9.79 10.00
N ILE A 140 -1.47 -9.24 10.12
CA ILE A 140 -1.70 -7.80 10.22
C ILE A 140 -1.44 -7.39 11.66
N ARG A 141 -0.38 -6.62 11.89
CA ARG A 141 0.04 -6.25 13.25
C ARG A 141 -0.83 -5.16 13.85
N LYS A 142 -1.11 -4.09 13.09
CA LYS A 142 -2.02 -3.02 13.51
C LYS A 142 -3.42 -3.32 12.95
N LEU A 143 -4.38 -3.55 13.83
CA LEU A 143 -5.75 -3.89 13.44
C LEU A 143 -6.61 -2.63 13.37
N ASP A 144 -7.24 -2.44 12.22
CA ASP A 144 -8.34 -1.50 12.08
C ASP A 144 -9.67 -2.24 12.14
N GLU A 145 -10.70 -1.55 12.61
CA GLU A 145 -12.05 -2.10 12.69
C GLU A 145 -12.69 -2.18 11.31
N GLY A 146 -13.07 -3.39 10.90
CA GLY A 146 -13.60 -3.74 9.60
C GLY A 146 -12.67 -4.63 8.79
N ARG A 147 -13.08 -4.89 7.54
CA ARG A 147 -12.33 -5.74 6.61
C ARG A 147 -11.12 -4.98 6.06
N ASN A 148 -9.93 -5.58 6.16
CA ASN A 148 -8.70 -4.97 5.62
C ASN A 148 -8.78 -4.90 4.07
N PRO A 149 -8.30 -3.81 3.44
CA PRO A 149 -8.36 -3.65 1.99
C PRO A 149 -7.63 -4.73 1.21
N GLU A 150 -6.55 -5.31 1.74
CA GLU A 150 -5.82 -6.41 1.09
C GLU A 150 -6.71 -7.66 0.93
N LEU A 151 -7.52 -7.99 1.94
CA LEU A 151 -8.48 -9.08 1.84
C LEU A 151 -9.66 -8.73 0.90
N GLU A 152 -10.18 -7.51 1.00
CA GLU A 152 -11.32 -7.06 0.20
C GLU A 152 -10.98 -7.02 -1.30
N ILE A 153 -9.86 -6.38 -1.64
CA ILE A 153 -9.34 -6.25 -3.01
C ILE A 153 -8.87 -7.60 -3.52
N GLY A 154 -8.08 -8.36 -2.76
CA GLY A 154 -7.62 -9.69 -3.16
C GLY A 154 -8.77 -10.64 -3.51
N ALA A 155 -9.85 -10.64 -2.71
CA ALA A 155 -11.04 -11.43 -3.01
C ALA A 155 -11.80 -10.95 -4.25
N MET A 156 -11.85 -9.63 -4.50
CA MET A 156 -12.44 -9.11 -5.74
C MET A 156 -11.61 -9.50 -6.97
N LEU A 157 -10.29 -9.31 -6.93
CA LEU A 157 -9.40 -9.64 -8.03
C LEU A 157 -9.44 -11.14 -8.38
N ALA A 158 -9.48 -12.01 -7.36
CA ALA A 158 -9.66 -13.45 -7.55
C ALA A 158 -10.99 -13.77 -8.24
N ARG A 159 -12.11 -13.18 -7.79
CA ARG A 159 -13.44 -13.34 -8.40
C ARG A 159 -13.47 -12.88 -9.87
N ARG A 160 -12.74 -11.82 -10.19
CA ARG A 160 -12.66 -11.25 -11.56
C ARG A 160 -11.59 -11.92 -12.42
N GLY A 161 -10.87 -12.91 -11.89
CA GLY A 161 -9.84 -13.66 -12.62
C GLY A 161 -8.59 -12.84 -12.97
N PHE A 162 -8.32 -11.76 -12.24
CA PHE A 162 -7.11 -10.97 -12.43
C PHE A 162 -5.87 -11.76 -11.97
N ARG A 163 -4.88 -11.94 -12.86
CA ARG A 163 -3.76 -12.86 -12.64
C ARG A 163 -2.44 -12.18 -12.32
N SER A 164 -2.32 -10.87 -12.52
CA SER A 164 -1.09 -10.11 -12.22
C SER A 164 -1.01 -9.72 -10.74
N THR A 165 -1.34 -10.65 -9.86
CA THR A 165 -1.23 -10.51 -8.40
C THR A 165 -1.07 -11.90 -7.76
N PRO A 166 -0.34 -12.04 -6.64
CA PRO A 166 -0.35 -13.28 -5.87
C PRO A 166 -1.78 -13.68 -5.50
N THR A 167 -2.19 -14.91 -5.84
CA THR A 167 -3.57 -15.36 -5.63
C THR A 167 -3.91 -15.43 -4.14
N LEU A 168 -4.99 -14.78 -3.70
CA LEU A 168 -5.54 -14.94 -2.35
C LEU A 168 -6.03 -16.38 -2.16
N LEU A 169 -5.53 -17.05 -1.12
CA LEU A 169 -5.86 -18.42 -0.79
C LEU A 169 -6.75 -18.52 0.45
N GLY A 170 -6.53 -17.66 1.44
CA GLY A 170 -7.25 -17.73 2.71
C GLY A 170 -7.11 -16.46 3.53
N ALA A 171 -7.89 -16.37 4.59
CA ALA A 171 -7.83 -15.28 5.55
C ALA A 171 -8.14 -15.77 6.95
N LEU A 172 -7.70 -14.99 7.93
CA LEU A 172 -8.09 -15.12 9.32
C LEU A 172 -8.73 -13.80 9.75
N SER A 173 -9.92 -13.90 10.35
CA SER A 173 -10.68 -12.75 10.85
C SER A 173 -10.95 -12.91 12.33
N LEU A 174 -10.94 -11.80 13.06
CA LEU A 174 -11.43 -11.68 14.42
C LEU A 174 -12.89 -11.21 14.38
N GLU A 175 -13.77 -11.93 15.05
CA GLU A 175 -15.19 -11.61 15.19
C GLU A 175 -15.52 -11.57 16.69
N GLY A 176 -15.84 -10.39 17.22
CA GLY A 176 -16.09 -10.22 18.66
C GLY A 176 -16.53 -8.80 19.00
N ARG A 177 -15.83 -8.15 19.93
CA ARG A 177 -16.06 -6.73 20.29
C ARG A 177 -15.98 -5.78 19.10
N PHE A 178 -15.18 -6.13 18.12
CA PHE A 178 -15.06 -5.49 16.83
C PHE A 178 -14.71 -6.56 15.80
N GLU A 179 -14.95 -6.28 14.53
CA GLU A 179 -14.50 -7.14 13.44
C GLU A 179 -13.18 -6.63 12.90
N ALA A 180 -12.23 -7.53 12.61
CA ALA A 180 -10.99 -7.16 11.93
C ALA A 180 -10.40 -8.33 11.15
N THR A 181 -9.78 -8.04 10.00
CA THR A 181 -8.89 -9.00 9.35
C THR A 181 -7.58 -9.06 10.12
N VAL A 182 -7.18 -10.25 10.57
CA VAL A 182 -5.96 -10.46 11.35
C VAL A 182 -4.83 -11.10 10.55
N GLY A 183 -5.15 -11.78 9.44
CA GLY A 183 -4.15 -12.32 8.54
C GLY A 183 -4.69 -12.70 7.17
N VAL A 184 -3.81 -12.71 6.19
CA VAL A 184 -4.11 -13.06 4.79
C VAL A 184 -3.08 -14.03 4.25
N ALA A 185 -3.55 -15.09 3.61
CA ALA A 185 -2.73 -16.12 2.98
C ALA A 185 -2.80 -15.98 1.46
N HIS A 186 -1.65 -15.81 0.82
CA HIS A 186 -1.52 -15.76 -0.63
C HIS A 186 -0.67 -16.91 -1.16
N ARG A 187 -0.80 -17.23 -2.45
CA ARG A 187 0.16 -18.09 -3.14
C ARG A 187 1.53 -17.43 -3.06
N PHE A 188 2.52 -18.15 -2.54
CA PHE A 188 3.88 -17.66 -2.55
C PHE A 188 4.42 -17.67 -3.99
N VAL A 189 5.04 -16.56 -4.38
CA VAL A 189 5.68 -16.41 -5.68
C VAL A 189 7.17 -16.29 -5.48
N ARG A 190 7.95 -17.06 -6.23
CA ARG A 190 9.40 -16.89 -6.30
C ARG A 190 9.71 -15.68 -7.17
N VAL A 191 10.12 -14.61 -6.50
CA VAL A 191 10.44 -13.32 -7.12
C VAL A 191 11.86 -13.33 -7.68
N GLU A 192 12.02 -12.83 -8.90
CA GLU A 192 13.32 -12.58 -9.54
C GLU A 192 13.93 -11.27 -9.01
N SER A 193 13.11 -10.22 -8.94
CA SER A 193 13.48 -8.92 -8.40
C SER A 193 12.25 -8.12 -7.99
N ASP A 194 12.37 -7.24 -6.99
CA ASP A 194 11.36 -6.20 -6.75
C ASP A 194 11.44 -5.13 -7.85
N GLY A 195 10.32 -4.49 -8.15
CA GLY A 195 10.22 -3.56 -9.28
C GLY A 195 11.13 -2.34 -9.14
N TRP A 196 11.37 -1.88 -7.92
CA TRP A 196 12.27 -0.77 -7.67
C TRP A 196 13.71 -1.14 -8.02
N SER A 197 14.22 -2.25 -7.47
CA SER A 197 15.57 -2.74 -7.77
C SER A 197 15.74 -3.03 -9.26
N TYR A 198 14.77 -3.70 -9.90
CA TYR A 198 14.79 -4.04 -11.31
C TYR A 198 14.93 -2.81 -12.23
N VAL A 199 14.09 -1.80 -12.01
CA VAL A 199 14.12 -0.56 -12.81
C VAL A 199 15.36 0.26 -12.48
N LEU A 200 15.73 0.37 -11.21
CA LEU A 200 16.90 1.13 -10.77
C LEU A 200 18.20 0.58 -11.34
N GLU A 201 18.40 -0.75 -11.30
CA GLU A 201 19.58 -1.39 -11.87
C GLU A 201 19.70 -1.15 -13.37
N SER A 202 18.57 -1.13 -14.09
CA SER A 202 18.56 -0.82 -15.51
C SER A 202 18.85 0.66 -15.77
N PHE A 203 18.28 1.55 -14.96
CA PHE A 203 18.54 2.99 -15.03
C PHE A 203 20.00 3.34 -14.72
N VAL A 204 20.68 2.60 -13.85
CA VAL A 204 22.11 2.84 -13.57
C VAL A 204 22.98 2.58 -14.81
N LYS A 205 22.62 1.62 -15.66
CA LYS A 205 23.45 1.16 -16.78
C LYS A 205 23.47 2.11 -17.97
N GLU A 206 22.33 2.69 -18.32
CA GLU A 206 22.16 3.45 -19.57
C GLU A 206 21.59 4.85 -19.33
N PRO A 207 21.98 5.87 -20.12
CA PRO A 207 21.46 7.23 -20.02
C PRO A 207 19.97 7.34 -20.41
N THR A 208 19.48 6.39 -21.19
CA THR A 208 18.08 6.26 -21.61
C THR A 208 17.68 4.78 -21.47
N PRO A 209 16.44 4.47 -21.06
CA PRO A 209 15.97 3.10 -20.93
C PRO A 209 16.07 2.33 -22.25
N SER A 210 16.54 1.08 -22.18
CA SER A 210 16.60 0.21 -23.35
C SER A 210 15.20 -0.08 -23.92
N PRO A 211 15.07 -0.42 -25.21
CA PRO A 211 13.78 -0.78 -25.81
C PRO A 211 13.08 -1.94 -25.07
N GLN A 212 13.85 -2.91 -24.55
CA GLN A 212 13.32 -4.01 -23.77
C GLN A 212 12.66 -3.52 -22.48
N LEU A 213 13.35 -2.66 -21.71
CA LEU A 213 12.79 -2.11 -20.48
C LEU A 213 11.54 -1.26 -20.76
N LEU A 214 11.53 -0.49 -21.84
CA LEU A 214 10.36 0.30 -22.23
C LEU A 214 9.16 -0.59 -22.61
N ALA A 215 9.41 -1.74 -23.26
CA ALA A 215 8.35 -2.72 -23.53
C ALA A 215 7.80 -3.32 -22.22
N GLU A 216 8.66 -3.62 -21.25
CA GLU A 216 8.26 -4.14 -19.94
C GLU A 216 7.52 -3.11 -19.09
N ILE A 217 7.94 -1.84 -19.10
CA ILE A 217 7.24 -0.74 -18.41
C ILE A 217 5.86 -0.47 -19.03
N ARG A 218 5.74 -0.63 -20.35
CA ARG A 218 4.46 -0.58 -21.05
C ARG A 218 3.56 -1.75 -20.66
N GLU A 219 4.11 -2.96 -20.55
CA GLU A 219 3.35 -4.09 -20.01
C GLU A 219 2.88 -3.80 -18.58
N LEU A 220 3.74 -3.23 -17.72
CA LEU A 220 3.38 -2.83 -16.37
C LEU A 220 2.18 -1.87 -16.39
N GLY A 221 2.22 -0.83 -17.23
CA GLY A 221 1.10 0.08 -17.43
C GLY A 221 -0.19 -0.65 -17.80
N ALA A 222 -0.12 -1.57 -18.76
CA ALA A 222 -1.27 -2.38 -19.17
C ALA A 222 -1.83 -3.25 -18.01
N ARG A 223 -0.97 -3.83 -17.16
CA ARG A 223 -1.42 -4.60 -15.97
C ARG A 223 -2.11 -3.73 -14.93
N ILE A 224 -1.67 -2.49 -14.75
CA ILE A 224 -2.37 -1.53 -13.87
C ILE A 224 -3.72 -1.11 -14.47
N GLY A 225 -3.81 -0.94 -15.79
CA GLY A 225 -5.10 -0.70 -16.45
C GLY A 225 -6.07 -1.88 -16.30
N GLU A 226 -5.58 -3.11 -16.47
CA GLU A 226 -6.34 -4.34 -16.22
C GLU A 226 -6.76 -4.50 -14.75
N LEU A 227 -5.88 -4.13 -13.81
CA LEU A 227 -6.19 -4.09 -12.38
C LEU A 227 -7.38 -3.15 -12.11
N HIS A 228 -7.31 -1.91 -12.59
CA HIS A 228 -8.38 -0.93 -12.39
C HIS A 228 -9.69 -1.37 -13.06
N ALA A 229 -9.63 -1.99 -14.24
CA ALA A 229 -10.80 -2.57 -14.89
C ALA A 229 -11.42 -3.73 -14.07
N ALA A 230 -10.60 -4.55 -13.42
CA ALA A 230 -11.07 -5.60 -12.52
C ALA A 230 -11.72 -5.04 -11.25
N LEU A 231 -11.23 -3.90 -10.73
CA LEU A 231 -11.78 -3.23 -9.55
C LEU A 231 -13.02 -2.38 -9.83
N ALA A 232 -13.31 -2.08 -11.10
CA ALA A 232 -14.52 -1.39 -11.53
C ALA A 232 -15.68 -2.38 -11.76
N ALA A 233 -16.14 -3.05 -10.69
CA ALA A 233 -17.15 -4.11 -10.74
C ALA A 233 -18.56 -3.56 -10.43
N PRO A 234 -19.44 -3.35 -11.44
CA PRO A 234 -20.75 -2.72 -11.23
C PRO A 234 -21.74 -3.56 -10.43
N ASP A 235 -21.49 -4.87 -10.30
CA ASP A 235 -22.31 -5.85 -9.60
C ASP A 235 -22.03 -5.93 -8.08
N ASP A 236 -21.02 -5.20 -7.58
CA ASP A 236 -20.66 -5.16 -6.16
C ASP A 236 -20.60 -3.70 -5.67
N PRO A 237 -21.49 -3.25 -4.77
CA PRO A 237 -21.57 -1.84 -4.34
C PRO A 237 -20.24 -1.25 -3.84
N ALA A 238 -19.39 -2.06 -3.20
CA ALA A 238 -18.08 -1.61 -2.71
C ALA A 238 -17.09 -1.28 -3.84
N PHE A 239 -17.32 -1.83 -5.04
CA PHE A 239 -16.45 -1.75 -6.21
C PHE A 239 -17.13 -1.11 -7.43
N ALA A 240 -18.44 -0.85 -7.35
CA ALA A 240 -19.19 -0.23 -8.43
C ALA A 240 -18.57 1.14 -8.76
N PRO A 241 -18.18 1.39 -10.03
CA PRO A 241 -17.61 2.66 -10.43
C PRO A 241 -18.62 3.78 -10.25
N GLU A 242 -18.19 4.92 -9.71
CA GLU A 242 -19.03 6.10 -9.49
C GLU A 242 -18.58 7.24 -10.38
N PRO A 243 -19.45 7.92 -11.16
CA PRO A 243 -19.05 9.06 -11.95
C PRO A 243 -18.37 10.13 -11.08
N ILE A 244 -17.26 10.68 -11.56
CA ILE A 244 -16.64 11.87 -10.93
C ILE A 244 -17.63 13.03 -11.07
N ARG A 245 -18.00 13.66 -9.95
CA ARG A 245 -18.91 14.79 -9.93
C ARG A 245 -18.17 16.11 -9.70
N ARG A 246 -18.86 17.23 -9.89
CA ARG A 246 -18.29 18.56 -9.64
C ARG A 246 -17.91 18.72 -8.17
N GLU A 247 -18.70 18.15 -7.26
CA GLU A 247 -18.43 18.20 -5.82
C GLU A 247 -17.13 17.46 -5.46
N ASP A 248 -16.80 16.39 -6.19
CA ASP A 248 -15.53 15.67 -6.03
C ASP A 248 -14.34 16.56 -6.43
N LEU A 249 -14.42 17.20 -7.60
CA LEU A 249 -13.37 18.10 -8.09
C LEU A 249 -13.14 19.29 -7.14
N GLN A 250 -14.23 19.89 -6.63
CA GLN A 250 -14.17 20.96 -5.65
C GLN A 250 -13.53 20.51 -4.34
N ARG A 251 -13.93 19.34 -3.83
CA ARG A 251 -13.37 18.74 -2.60
C ARG A 251 -11.88 18.44 -2.77
N TRP A 252 -11.46 17.84 -3.88
CA TRP A 252 -10.05 17.53 -4.15
C TRP A 252 -9.21 18.80 -4.32
N SER A 253 -9.74 19.80 -5.03
CA SER A 253 -9.08 21.11 -5.16
C SER A 253 -8.89 21.77 -3.78
N ALA A 254 -9.91 21.79 -2.93
CA ALA A 254 -9.82 22.37 -1.59
C ALA A 254 -8.80 21.64 -0.71
N GLY A 255 -8.79 20.30 -0.76
CA GLY A 255 -7.78 19.47 -0.08
C GLY A 255 -6.37 19.81 -0.57
N LEU A 256 -6.17 19.86 -1.89
CA LEU A 256 -4.86 20.14 -2.49
C LEU A 256 -4.35 21.56 -2.18
N LEU A 257 -5.25 22.55 -2.10
CA LEU A 257 -4.90 23.90 -1.61
C LEU A 257 -4.42 23.87 -0.16
N ALA A 258 -5.10 23.12 0.72
CA ALA A 258 -4.66 22.97 2.11
C ALA A 258 -3.30 22.26 2.22
N GLU A 259 -3.06 21.25 1.39
CA GLU A 259 -1.78 20.56 1.27
C GLU A 259 -0.66 21.50 0.78
N LEU A 260 -0.95 22.37 -0.20
CA LEU A 260 -0.02 23.37 -0.68
C LEU A 260 0.38 24.32 0.45
N GLU A 261 -0.59 24.92 1.15
CA GLU A 261 -0.32 25.85 2.25
C GLU A 261 0.46 25.20 3.40
N ARG A 262 0.19 23.93 3.70
CA ARG A 262 1.01 23.18 4.69
C ARG A 262 2.43 22.99 4.19
N THR A 263 2.60 22.67 2.90
CA THR A 263 3.91 22.46 2.28
C THR A 263 4.73 23.74 2.25
N ILE A 264 4.15 24.87 1.87
CA ILE A 264 4.83 26.18 1.91
C ILE A 264 5.31 26.48 3.33
N ARG A 265 4.47 26.25 4.35
CA ARG A 265 4.87 26.49 5.75
C ARG A 265 6.05 25.64 6.21
N VAL A 266 6.09 24.36 5.82
CA VAL A 266 7.10 23.40 6.30
C VAL A 266 8.39 23.43 5.48
N ALA A 267 8.29 23.60 4.16
CA ALA A 267 9.40 23.36 3.24
C ALA A 267 10.04 24.65 2.67
N ALA A 268 9.41 25.81 2.82
CA ALA A 268 9.91 27.04 2.18
C ALA A 268 11.29 27.51 2.69
N SER A 269 11.69 27.14 3.91
CA SER A 269 13.04 27.42 4.41
C SER A 269 14.10 26.49 3.79
N ALA A 270 13.71 25.26 3.44
CA ALA A 270 14.58 24.26 2.85
C ALA A 270 14.66 24.36 1.32
N VAL A 271 13.67 24.97 0.68
CA VAL A 271 13.57 25.10 -0.78
C VAL A 271 13.44 26.58 -1.18
N PRO A 272 14.57 27.24 -1.53
CA PRO A 272 14.54 28.59 -2.11
C PRO A 272 13.68 28.63 -3.38
N GLY A 273 12.90 29.71 -3.58
CA GLY A 273 12.01 29.86 -4.74
C GLY A 273 10.61 29.27 -4.56
N LEU A 274 10.37 28.46 -3.52
CA LEU A 274 9.08 27.79 -3.34
C LEU A 274 7.93 28.76 -2.98
N LYS A 275 8.23 29.83 -2.23
CA LYS A 275 7.21 30.83 -1.85
C LYS A 275 6.72 31.61 -3.07
N GLU A 276 7.64 31.93 -3.96
CA GLU A 276 7.42 32.67 -5.19
C GLU A 276 6.54 31.86 -6.16
N ARG A 277 6.59 30.53 -6.11
CA ARG A 277 5.71 29.63 -6.89
C ARG A 277 4.33 29.41 -6.30
N ARG A 278 4.03 29.89 -5.09
CA ARG A 278 2.76 29.65 -4.39
C ARG A 278 1.55 30.00 -5.23
N ASP A 279 1.51 31.20 -5.83
CA ASP A 279 0.33 31.68 -6.56
C ASP A 279 0.17 30.96 -7.90
N ALA A 280 1.27 30.63 -8.57
CA ALA A 280 1.24 29.80 -9.76
C ALA A 280 0.69 28.39 -9.47
N LEU A 281 1.16 27.75 -8.39
CA LEU A 281 0.67 26.44 -7.96
C LEU A 281 -0.80 26.50 -7.53
N ARG A 282 -1.22 27.54 -6.81
CA ARG A 282 -2.62 27.80 -6.47
C ARG A 282 -3.49 27.86 -7.72
N GLY A 283 -3.10 28.68 -8.70
CA GLY A 283 -3.85 28.82 -9.95
C GLY A 283 -3.98 27.49 -10.71
N ARG A 284 -2.94 26.64 -10.69
CA ARG A 284 -3.02 25.27 -11.26
C ARG A 284 -4.06 24.41 -10.56
N ILE A 285 -4.08 24.46 -9.22
CA ILE A 285 -5.03 23.68 -8.40
C ILE A 285 -6.47 24.17 -8.63
N GLU A 286 -6.69 25.49 -8.69
CA GLU A 286 -8.03 26.07 -8.86
C GLU A 286 -8.67 25.71 -10.21
N ARG A 287 -7.87 25.43 -11.25
CA ARG A 287 -8.38 24.89 -12.53
C ARG A 287 -9.08 23.54 -12.36
N LEU A 288 -8.68 22.72 -11.38
CA LEU A 288 -9.32 21.44 -11.10
C LEU A 288 -10.78 21.64 -10.69
N ALA A 289 -11.07 22.62 -9.82
CA ALA A 289 -12.40 22.87 -9.30
C ALA A 289 -13.43 23.28 -10.38
N THR A 290 -12.96 23.85 -11.48
CA THR A 290 -13.80 24.34 -12.59
C THR A 290 -13.79 23.42 -13.81
N ALA A 291 -12.99 22.35 -13.78
CA ALA A 291 -12.93 21.38 -14.86
C ALA A 291 -14.29 20.68 -15.10
N LYS A 292 -14.52 20.25 -16.33
CA LYS A 292 -15.69 19.43 -16.67
C LYS A 292 -15.56 18.07 -15.99
N PRO A 293 -16.52 17.63 -15.15
CA PRO A 293 -16.46 16.30 -14.55
C PRO A 293 -16.50 15.22 -15.62
N SER A 294 -15.57 14.27 -15.55
CA SER A 294 -15.43 13.17 -16.51
C SER A 294 -14.61 12.04 -15.88
N GLY A 295 -14.81 10.80 -16.34
CA GLY A 295 -14.24 9.60 -15.73
C GLY A 295 -15.02 9.12 -14.50
N VAL A 296 -14.46 8.12 -13.81
CA VAL A 296 -15.08 7.50 -12.63
C VAL A 296 -14.13 7.43 -11.43
N ARG A 297 -14.70 7.32 -10.24
CA ARG A 297 -14.05 6.93 -9.00
C ARG A 297 -14.23 5.44 -8.79
N ILE A 298 -13.14 4.75 -8.49
CA ILE A 298 -13.11 3.30 -8.24
C ILE A 298 -12.32 2.98 -6.97
N ARG A 299 -12.44 1.75 -6.48
CA ARG A 299 -11.44 1.18 -5.58
C ARG A 299 -10.12 1.05 -6.33
N GLN A 300 -9.03 1.31 -5.63
CA GLN A 300 -7.68 1.40 -6.20
C GLN A 300 -6.68 0.76 -5.24
N HIS A 301 -5.43 0.63 -5.66
CA HIS A 301 -4.35 0.18 -4.79
C HIS A 301 -4.10 1.17 -3.66
N GLY A 302 -4.10 2.47 -3.97
CA GLY A 302 -4.02 3.55 -2.98
C GLY A 302 -2.64 3.83 -2.41
N ASP A 303 -1.60 3.11 -2.83
CA ASP A 303 -0.18 3.38 -2.53
C ASP A 303 0.74 2.77 -3.61
N LEU A 304 0.35 2.90 -4.88
CA LEU A 304 1.05 2.24 -5.98
C LEU A 304 2.39 2.92 -6.29
N HIS A 305 3.49 2.15 -6.25
CA HIS A 305 4.82 2.56 -6.69
C HIS A 305 5.65 1.34 -7.11
N LEU A 306 6.88 1.54 -7.60
CA LEU A 306 7.76 0.43 -8.05
C LEU A 306 8.10 -0.60 -6.96
N GLY A 307 7.96 -0.21 -5.69
CA GLY A 307 8.16 -1.12 -4.55
C GLY A 307 6.98 -2.07 -4.31
N GLN A 308 5.81 -1.79 -4.92
CA GLN A 308 4.59 -2.59 -4.84
C GLN A 308 4.35 -3.44 -6.08
N VAL A 309 5.39 -3.63 -6.89
CA VAL A 309 5.37 -4.54 -8.03
C VAL A 309 6.58 -5.47 -8.00
N LEU A 310 6.41 -6.67 -8.52
CA LEU A 310 7.41 -7.74 -8.51
C LEU A 310 7.63 -8.26 -9.93
N ARG A 311 8.86 -8.65 -10.25
CA ARG A 311 9.18 -9.46 -11.43
C ARG A 311 9.23 -10.93 -11.05
N ALA A 312 8.46 -11.77 -11.74
CA ALA A 312 8.49 -13.21 -11.58
C ALA A 312 8.06 -13.91 -12.87
N GLY A 313 8.84 -14.87 -13.35
CA GLY A 313 8.55 -15.61 -14.58
C GLY A 313 8.47 -14.71 -15.80
N GLY A 314 9.24 -13.61 -15.83
CA GLY A 314 9.16 -12.59 -16.89
C GLY A 314 7.88 -11.74 -16.89
N GLN A 315 7.06 -11.79 -15.84
CA GLN A 315 5.81 -11.03 -15.72
C GLN A 315 5.85 -10.03 -14.56
N TRP A 316 4.98 -9.02 -14.63
CA TRP A 316 4.72 -8.11 -13.52
C TRP A 316 3.58 -8.62 -12.64
N LEU A 317 3.82 -8.62 -11.33
CA LEU A 317 2.80 -8.85 -10.30
C LEU A 317 2.66 -7.61 -9.43
N ILE A 318 1.44 -7.29 -9.04
CA ILE A 318 1.08 -6.19 -8.15
C ILE A 318 0.64 -6.78 -6.81
N PHE A 319 1.09 -6.21 -5.70
CA PHE A 319 0.82 -6.72 -4.36
C PHE A 319 0.66 -5.57 -3.35
N ASP A 320 0.31 -5.90 -2.10
CA ASP A 320 0.19 -4.94 -0.98
C ASP A 320 -0.92 -3.89 -1.15
N PHE A 321 -2.15 -4.37 -1.40
CA PHE A 321 -3.35 -3.53 -1.55
C PHE A 321 -3.89 -2.94 -0.24
N GLU A 322 -3.05 -2.76 0.79
CA GLU A 322 -3.47 -2.14 2.04
C GLU A 322 -3.77 -0.64 1.88
N GLY A 323 -3.20 0.01 0.85
CA GLY A 323 -3.19 1.47 0.72
C GLY A 323 -2.24 2.13 1.73
N GLU A 324 -2.20 3.46 1.75
CA GLU A 324 -1.27 4.21 2.62
C GLU A 324 -1.46 3.88 4.11
N PRO A 325 -0.52 3.21 4.80
CA PRO A 325 -0.72 2.70 6.18
C PRO A 325 -0.96 3.79 7.23
N ALA A 326 -0.60 5.04 6.93
CA ALA A 326 -0.81 6.18 7.81
C ALA A 326 -2.26 6.69 7.81
N ARG A 327 -3.08 6.29 6.82
CA ARG A 327 -4.46 6.76 6.69
C ARG A 327 -5.46 5.83 7.40
N PRO A 328 -6.55 6.38 7.96
CA PRO A 328 -7.64 5.58 8.51
C PRO A 328 -8.22 4.60 7.48
N LEU A 329 -8.73 3.45 7.95
CA LEU A 329 -9.31 2.43 7.07
C LEU A 329 -10.42 2.98 6.17
N ALA A 330 -11.27 3.87 6.67
CA ALA A 330 -12.33 4.50 5.88
C ALA A 330 -11.76 5.21 4.64
N GLU A 331 -10.70 6.00 4.81
CA GLU A 331 -10.02 6.69 3.71
C GLU A 331 -9.33 5.70 2.76
N ARG A 332 -8.69 4.64 3.28
CA ARG A 332 -8.05 3.59 2.44
C ARG A 332 -9.06 2.82 1.59
N ARG A 333 -10.34 2.80 2.00
CA ARG A 333 -11.45 2.17 1.28
C ARG A 333 -12.23 3.14 0.38
N GLU A 334 -11.94 4.45 0.43
CA GLU A 334 -12.62 5.42 -0.43
C GLU A 334 -12.34 5.18 -1.91
N LYS A 335 -13.36 5.39 -2.73
CA LYS A 335 -13.21 5.37 -4.19
C LYS A 335 -12.62 6.69 -4.67
N HIS A 336 -11.64 6.60 -5.55
CA HIS A 336 -10.94 7.77 -6.08
C HIS A 336 -10.70 7.65 -7.58
N CYS A 337 -10.31 8.75 -8.22
CA CYS A 337 -9.84 8.76 -9.60
C CYS A 337 -8.66 7.79 -9.79
N PRO A 338 -8.70 6.85 -10.77
CA PRO A 338 -7.63 5.90 -11.06
C PRO A 338 -6.25 6.54 -11.29
N TYR A 339 -6.21 7.80 -11.71
CA TYR A 339 -4.95 8.53 -11.91
C TYR A 339 -4.16 8.74 -10.61
N LYS A 340 -4.73 8.48 -9.42
CA LYS A 340 -3.99 8.57 -8.16
C LYS A 340 -2.91 7.49 -8.06
N ASP A 341 -3.24 6.25 -8.43
CA ASP A 341 -2.26 5.16 -8.53
C ASP A 341 -1.24 5.42 -9.66
N VAL A 342 -1.70 5.91 -10.82
CA VAL A 342 -0.83 6.29 -11.94
C VAL A 342 0.19 7.35 -11.54
N ALA A 343 -0.26 8.41 -10.85
CA ALA A 343 0.61 9.46 -10.34
C ALA A 343 1.69 8.89 -9.41
N GLY A 344 1.32 7.98 -8.49
CA GLY A 344 2.27 7.29 -7.62
C GLY A 344 3.38 6.55 -8.40
N MET A 345 3.00 5.81 -9.44
CA MET A 345 3.97 5.10 -10.29
C MET A 345 4.86 6.07 -11.09
N LEU A 346 4.29 7.13 -11.68
CA LEU A 346 5.07 8.13 -12.42
C LEU A 346 6.10 8.82 -11.52
N ARG A 347 5.71 9.19 -10.29
CA ARG A 347 6.64 9.70 -9.27
C ARG A 347 7.73 8.68 -8.95
N SER A 348 7.39 7.41 -8.86
CA SER A 348 8.35 6.33 -8.60
C SER A 348 9.45 6.24 -9.66
N PHE A 349 9.12 6.43 -10.95
CA PHE A 349 10.13 6.51 -12.02
C PHE A 349 11.07 7.71 -11.85
N SER A 350 10.55 8.89 -11.47
CA SER A 350 11.37 10.07 -11.19
C SER A 350 12.33 9.82 -10.02
N TYR A 351 11.86 9.16 -8.97
CA TYR A 351 12.70 8.75 -7.83
C TYR A 351 13.76 7.72 -8.23
N ALA A 352 13.42 6.74 -9.05
CA ALA A 352 14.37 5.75 -9.56
C ALA A 352 15.46 6.41 -10.42
N ALA A 353 15.10 7.37 -11.27
CA ALA A 353 16.06 8.13 -12.08
C ALA A 353 17.03 8.95 -11.21
N ALA A 354 16.52 9.63 -10.18
CA ALA A 354 17.35 10.36 -9.23
C ALA A 354 18.25 9.45 -8.39
N ALA A 355 17.74 8.29 -7.97
CA ALA A 355 18.52 7.28 -7.27
C ALA A 355 19.65 6.71 -8.15
N ALA A 356 19.38 6.50 -9.45
CA ALA A 356 20.39 6.09 -10.41
C ALA A 356 21.49 7.17 -10.54
N GLN A 357 21.11 8.44 -10.64
CA GLN A 357 22.07 9.54 -10.68
C GLN A 357 22.97 9.58 -9.44
N LYS A 358 22.42 9.36 -8.24
CA LYS A 358 23.20 9.25 -6.99
C LYS A 358 24.16 8.06 -6.98
N ARG A 359 23.87 7.01 -7.77
CA ARG A 359 24.75 5.84 -7.96
C ARG A 359 25.79 6.03 -9.07
N GLY A 360 25.94 7.25 -9.61
CA GLY A 360 26.92 7.57 -10.64
C GLY A 360 26.49 7.18 -12.06
N ALA A 361 25.20 7.00 -12.31
CA ALA A 361 24.70 6.74 -13.65
C ALA A 361 25.02 7.91 -14.61
N PRO A 362 25.24 7.65 -15.91
CA PRO A 362 25.53 8.69 -16.89
C PRO A 362 24.37 9.68 -17.02
N ALA A 363 24.67 10.94 -17.33
CA ALA A 363 23.63 11.96 -17.55
C ALA A 363 22.72 11.56 -18.73
N GLY A 364 21.40 11.65 -18.53
CA GLY A 364 20.42 11.29 -19.55
C GLY A 364 18.98 11.27 -19.04
N ASN A 365 18.02 11.24 -19.97
CA ASN A 365 16.59 11.23 -19.66
C ASN A 365 16.07 9.79 -19.53
N ARG A 366 15.67 9.42 -18.30
CA ARG A 366 15.14 8.08 -17.97
C ARG A 366 13.66 8.08 -17.64
N SER A 367 13.22 9.06 -16.87
CA SER A 367 11.84 9.15 -16.42
C SER A 367 10.88 9.52 -17.55
N GLY A 368 11.29 10.31 -18.54
CA GLY A 368 10.45 10.70 -19.68
C GLY A 368 9.98 9.51 -20.52
N PRO A 369 10.91 8.75 -21.15
CA PRO A 369 10.54 7.56 -21.93
C PRO A 369 9.80 6.49 -21.11
N ALA A 370 10.17 6.31 -19.84
CA ALA A 370 9.46 5.40 -18.94
C ALA A 370 8.01 5.85 -18.68
N ARG A 371 7.78 7.14 -18.42
CA ARG A 371 6.44 7.74 -18.28
C ARG A 371 5.59 7.49 -19.52
N GLU A 372 6.13 7.79 -20.70
CA GLU A 372 5.41 7.61 -21.97
C GLU A 372 5.05 6.14 -22.21
N ALA A 373 6.01 5.23 -22.03
CA ALA A 373 5.77 3.80 -22.18
C ALA A 373 4.71 3.28 -21.21
N PHE A 374 4.78 3.70 -19.95
CA PHE A 374 3.81 3.32 -18.92
C PHE A 374 2.40 3.83 -19.25
N LEU A 375 2.26 5.11 -19.56
CA LEU A 375 0.96 5.71 -19.90
C LEU A 375 0.35 5.06 -21.14
N GLN A 376 1.15 4.82 -22.18
CA GLN A 376 0.68 4.13 -23.38
C GLN A 376 0.15 2.72 -23.07
N GLY A 377 0.83 1.99 -22.18
CA GLY A 377 0.34 0.70 -21.69
C GLY A 377 -0.96 0.82 -20.92
N TYR A 378 -1.01 1.77 -19.98
CA TYR A 378 -2.15 2.01 -19.10
C TYR A 378 -3.41 2.39 -19.88
N ASP A 379 -3.32 3.37 -20.77
CA ASP A 379 -4.45 3.87 -21.56
C ASP A 379 -5.03 2.78 -22.47
N SER A 380 -4.20 1.83 -22.93
CA SER A 380 -4.66 0.71 -23.76
C SER A 380 -5.63 -0.25 -23.04
N ARG A 381 -5.67 -0.22 -21.69
CA ARG A 381 -6.49 -1.11 -20.86
C ARG A 381 -7.47 -0.39 -19.93
N ALA A 382 -7.37 0.94 -19.82
CA ALA A 382 -8.17 1.76 -18.89
C ALA A 382 -9.24 2.65 -19.56
N SER A 383 -9.45 2.54 -20.88
CA SER A 383 -10.26 3.49 -21.69
C SER A 383 -11.69 3.76 -21.21
N GLY A 384 -12.32 2.86 -20.45
CA GLY A 384 -13.66 3.05 -19.88
C GLY A 384 -13.70 3.75 -18.51
N LEU A 385 -12.55 4.03 -17.91
CA LEU A 385 -12.44 4.55 -16.53
C LEU A 385 -12.02 6.02 -16.48
N LEU A 386 -11.41 6.49 -17.57
CA LEU A 386 -10.72 7.77 -17.63
C LEU A 386 -11.60 8.87 -18.25
N PRO A 387 -11.25 10.15 -18.03
CA PRO A 387 -11.86 11.24 -18.76
C PRO A 387 -11.76 11.05 -20.27
N THR A 388 -12.85 11.34 -20.97
CA THR A 388 -12.91 11.21 -22.44
C THR A 388 -12.20 12.36 -23.16
N GLU A 389 -12.12 13.54 -22.54
CA GLU A 389 -11.45 14.72 -23.08
C GLU A 389 -9.99 14.76 -22.60
N GLU A 390 -9.05 14.80 -23.55
CA GLU A 390 -7.61 14.80 -23.26
C GLU A 390 -7.20 15.93 -22.31
N ALA A 391 -7.75 17.13 -22.49
CA ALA A 391 -7.46 18.26 -21.61
C ALA A 391 -7.87 18.00 -20.16
N THR A 392 -9.02 17.36 -19.93
CA THR A 392 -9.47 16.98 -18.59
C THR A 392 -8.61 15.85 -18.02
N ALA A 393 -8.23 14.87 -18.84
CA ALA A 393 -7.34 13.79 -18.44
C ALA A 393 -5.97 14.31 -17.98
N LYS A 394 -5.33 15.17 -18.78
CA LYS A 394 -4.05 15.82 -18.46
C LYS A 394 -4.15 16.64 -17.17
N LEU A 395 -5.20 17.44 -17.01
CA LEU A 395 -5.40 18.26 -15.81
C LEU A 395 -5.59 17.40 -14.54
N LEU A 396 -6.38 16.33 -14.61
CA LEU A 396 -6.59 15.43 -13.47
C LEU A 396 -5.30 14.71 -13.08
N LEU A 397 -4.59 14.13 -14.05
CA LEU A 397 -3.32 13.46 -13.78
C LEU A 397 -2.28 14.43 -13.19
N ALA A 398 -2.10 15.61 -13.78
CA ALA A 398 -1.17 16.62 -13.28
C ALA A 398 -1.52 17.08 -11.86
N SER A 399 -2.82 17.18 -11.53
CA SER A 399 -3.27 17.56 -10.19
C SER A 399 -2.94 16.49 -9.14
N LEU A 400 -3.04 15.21 -9.50
CA LEU A 400 -2.72 14.09 -8.59
C LEU A 400 -1.22 13.85 -8.48
N GLU A 401 -0.44 14.09 -9.55
CA GLU A 401 1.02 14.18 -9.45
C GLU A 401 1.44 15.33 -8.51
N LEU A 402 0.77 16.48 -8.57
CA LEU A 402 1.02 17.60 -7.66
C LEU A 402 0.67 17.27 -6.20
N GLU A 403 -0.45 16.59 -5.94
CA GLU A 403 -0.79 16.09 -4.59
C GLU A 403 0.36 15.26 -4.02
N LYS A 404 0.87 14.31 -4.81
CA LYS A 404 1.95 13.42 -4.41
C LYS A 404 3.27 14.19 -4.20
N LEU A 405 3.61 15.13 -5.10
CA LEU A 405 4.79 15.99 -4.99
C LEU A 405 4.80 16.82 -3.69
N LEU A 406 3.66 17.40 -3.32
CA LEU A 406 3.53 18.20 -2.10
C LEU A 406 3.72 17.31 -0.86
N TYR A 407 3.15 16.10 -0.86
CA TYR A 407 3.38 15.12 0.20
C TYR A 407 4.86 14.72 0.31
N GLU A 408 5.48 14.35 -0.81
CA GLU A 408 6.89 13.95 -0.90
C GLU A 408 7.81 15.03 -0.34
N LEU A 409 7.64 16.28 -0.79
CA LEU A 409 8.50 17.36 -0.34
C LEU A 409 8.48 17.51 1.19
N ARG A 410 7.29 17.48 1.81
CA ARG A 410 7.19 17.55 3.28
C ARG A 410 7.83 16.34 3.95
N TYR A 411 7.65 15.15 3.37
CA TYR A 411 8.25 13.93 3.90
C TYR A 411 9.78 14.00 3.84
N GLU A 412 10.35 14.37 2.69
CA GLU A 412 11.82 14.43 2.51
C GLU A 412 12.47 15.51 3.38
N VAL A 413 11.83 16.67 3.55
CA VAL A 413 12.33 17.72 4.47
C VAL A 413 12.45 17.19 5.91
N GLY A 414 11.51 16.35 6.35
CA GLY A 414 11.52 15.80 7.70
C GLY A 414 12.43 14.57 7.91
N HIS A 415 12.75 13.82 6.86
CA HIS A 415 13.35 12.48 7.00
C HIS A 415 14.60 12.24 6.14
N ARG A 416 14.72 12.85 4.96
CA ARG A 416 15.83 12.61 4.02
C ARG A 416 16.19 13.91 3.27
N PRO A 417 16.88 14.86 3.92
CA PRO A 417 17.20 16.16 3.33
C PRO A 417 17.89 16.07 1.96
N ASP A 418 18.73 15.06 1.73
CA ASP A 418 19.43 14.84 0.46
C ASP A 418 18.49 14.52 -0.72
N TRP A 419 17.23 14.20 -0.48
CA TRP A 419 16.24 13.84 -1.50
C TRP A 419 15.28 15.00 -1.82
N VAL A 420 15.32 16.09 -1.06
CA VAL A 420 14.46 17.28 -1.22
C VAL A 420 14.53 17.86 -2.64
N ALA A 421 15.71 17.83 -3.27
CA ALA A 421 15.91 18.36 -4.62
C ALA A 421 15.01 17.72 -5.68
N ILE A 422 14.55 16.48 -5.47
CA ILE A 422 13.71 15.74 -6.43
C ILE A 422 12.31 16.36 -6.54
N PRO A 423 11.47 16.35 -5.48
CA PRO A 423 10.17 17.02 -5.54
C PRO A 423 10.28 18.54 -5.67
N ALA A 424 11.33 19.16 -5.10
CA ALA A 424 11.55 20.60 -5.25
C ALA A 424 11.79 21.01 -6.70
N GLY A 425 12.62 20.27 -7.44
CA GLY A 425 12.90 20.55 -8.85
C GLY A 425 11.65 20.56 -9.71
N ASP A 426 10.73 19.63 -9.49
CA ASP A 426 9.48 19.56 -10.24
C ASP A 426 8.49 20.68 -9.86
N LEU A 427 8.45 21.09 -8.58
CA LEU A 427 7.62 22.22 -8.13
C LEU A 427 8.16 23.57 -8.61
N LEU A 428 9.48 23.69 -8.82
CA LEU A 428 10.15 24.90 -9.27
C LEU A 428 10.23 25.04 -10.79
N ARG A 429 9.88 24.01 -11.57
CA ARG A 429 9.77 24.13 -13.04
C ARG A 429 8.51 24.91 -13.45
N ASP A 430 8.64 25.74 -14.46
CA ASP A 430 7.49 26.34 -15.13
C ASP A 430 6.78 25.27 -15.98
N GLU A 431 5.47 25.39 -16.17
CA GLU A 431 4.77 24.50 -17.09
C GLU A 431 5.38 24.70 -18.49
N VAL A 432 6.11 23.71 -18.98
CA VAL A 432 6.28 23.56 -20.42
C VAL A 432 4.92 23.06 -20.91
N GLU A 433 4.18 23.92 -21.60
CA GLU A 433 2.96 23.51 -22.31
C GLU A 433 3.29 22.26 -23.13
N SER A 434 2.70 21.11 -22.75
CA SER A 434 2.90 19.81 -23.40
C SER A 434 1.58 19.10 -23.67
#